data_AF-A0A6U4DZP7-F1
#
_entry.id   AF-A0A6U4DZP7-F1
#
_cell.length_a   1.000
_cell.length_b   1.000
_cell.length_c   1.000
_cell.angle_alpha   90.00
_cell.angle_beta   90.00
_cell.angle_gamma   90.00
#
_symmetry.space_group_name_H-M   'P 1'
#
loop_
_entity.id
_entity.type
_entity.pdbx_description
1 polymer ?
#
loop_
_entity_poly.entity_id
_entity_poly.type
_entity_poly.pdbx_seq_one_letter_code
_entity_poly.pdbx_strand_id
1 'polypeptide(L)'
;AVEGPAKQQVQRIYDKHVASITAWGARLFFAATVAFTVPPLLDTAGLREPAVLAKAAVLFFAGVAGKLLIGPFMADSFWLVGLGMNGRGEFSFLINDEAHAEGLTSEQDFAAVILALLFINLLTPFAFRWVLSRTTPAAANEMEEDEDDAKGAVKPDGVEVTVAAS
;
A
#
# COMPACT_ATOMS: atom_id res chain seq x y z
N ALA A 1 34.35 9.00 -7.58
CA ALA A 1 33.30 9.03 -6.54
C ALA A 1 33.06 10.49 -6.16
N VAL A 2 31.95 11.09 -6.58
CA VAL A 2 31.62 12.48 -6.23
C VAL A 2 30.91 12.45 -4.88
N GLU A 3 31.70 12.53 -3.81
CA GLU A 3 31.21 12.78 -2.45
C GLU A 3 31.33 14.28 -2.23
N GLY A 4 30.22 15.00 -2.39
CA GLY A 4 30.19 16.46 -2.27
C GLY A 4 28.78 17.02 -2.13
N PRO A 5 28.65 18.33 -1.80
CA PRO A 5 27.38 19.03 -1.51
C PRO A 5 26.34 18.93 -2.62
N ALA A 6 26.78 18.65 -3.86
CA ALA A 6 25.90 18.37 -5.00
C ALA A 6 25.00 17.14 -4.79
N LYS A 7 25.47 16.10 -4.10
CA LYS A 7 24.68 14.87 -3.86
C LYS A 7 23.51 15.14 -2.90
N GLN A 8 23.75 15.97 -1.87
CA GLN A 8 22.72 16.42 -0.93
C GLN A 8 21.70 17.36 -1.59
N GLN A 9 22.15 18.25 -2.49
CA GLN A 9 21.22 19.08 -3.27
C GLN A 9 20.31 18.27 -4.19
N VAL A 10 20.85 17.25 -4.87
CA VAL A 10 20.05 16.37 -5.73
C VAL A 10 19.05 15.55 -4.92
N GLN A 11 19.45 14.99 -3.76
CA GLN A 11 18.52 14.32 -2.85
C GLN A 11 17.38 15.25 -2.41
N ARG A 12 17.70 16.46 -1.97
CA ARG A 12 16.68 17.41 -1.48
C ARG A 12 15.67 17.84 -2.55
N ILE A 13 16.11 17.97 -3.81
CA ILE A 13 15.23 18.29 -4.95
C ILE A 13 14.38 17.06 -5.33
N TYR A 14 15.00 15.88 -5.34
CA TYR A 14 14.33 14.61 -5.60
C TYR A 14 13.23 14.37 -4.57
N ASP A 15 13.53 14.46 -3.27
CA ASP A 15 12.55 14.24 -2.20
C ASP A 15 11.37 15.21 -2.33
N LYS A 16 11.63 16.50 -2.62
CA LYS A 16 10.56 17.51 -2.72
C LYS A 16 9.59 17.28 -3.88
N HIS A 17 10.08 16.86 -5.05
CA HIS A 17 9.24 16.69 -6.23
C HIS A 17 8.71 15.26 -6.36
N VAL A 18 9.54 14.27 -6.09
CA VAL A 18 9.20 12.86 -6.23
C VAL A 18 8.27 12.40 -5.11
N ALA A 19 8.39 12.91 -3.88
CA ALA A 19 7.45 12.55 -2.81
C ALA A 19 6.01 13.01 -3.13
N SER A 20 5.84 14.24 -3.65
CA SER A 20 4.52 14.74 -4.07
C SER A 20 3.94 13.94 -5.24
N ILE A 21 4.76 13.65 -6.26
CA ILE A 21 4.32 12.85 -7.41
C ILE A 21 3.98 11.42 -6.97
N THR A 22 4.75 10.83 -6.07
CA THR A 22 4.51 9.47 -5.55
C THR A 22 3.27 9.43 -4.68
N ALA A 23 3.03 10.45 -3.83
CA ALA A 23 1.82 10.53 -3.01
C ALA A 23 0.56 10.70 -3.87
N TRP A 24 0.59 11.57 -4.88
CA TRP A 24 -0.53 11.76 -5.79
C TRP A 24 -0.73 10.57 -6.72
N GLY A 25 0.36 9.98 -7.21
CA GLY A 25 0.37 8.76 -8.01
C GLY A 25 -0.18 7.56 -7.25
N ALA A 26 0.21 7.37 -5.98
CA ALA A 26 -0.33 6.33 -5.11
C ALA A 26 -1.84 6.52 -4.88
N ARG A 27 -2.30 7.76 -4.65
CA ARG A 27 -3.74 8.05 -4.51
C ARG A 27 -4.51 7.74 -5.79
N LEU A 28 -4.00 8.16 -6.95
CA LEU A 28 -4.62 7.86 -8.25
C LEU A 28 -4.62 6.36 -8.52
N PHE A 29 -3.51 5.68 -8.21
CA PHE A 29 -3.33 4.25 -8.36
C PHE A 29 -4.33 3.46 -7.51
N PHE A 30 -4.39 3.72 -6.21
CA PHE A 30 -5.36 3.05 -5.35
C PHE A 30 -6.80 3.44 -5.70
N ALA A 31 -7.06 4.68 -6.07
CA ALA A 31 -8.40 5.10 -6.50
C ALA A 31 -8.82 4.37 -7.77
N ALA A 32 -8.00 4.33 -8.81
CA ALA A 32 -8.32 3.65 -10.06
C ALA A 32 -8.43 2.13 -9.85
N THR A 33 -7.42 1.51 -9.25
CA THR A 33 -7.37 0.06 -9.12
C THR A 33 -8.44 -0.46 -8.15
N VAL A 34 -8.70 0.22 -7.03
CA VAL A 34 -9.78 -0.20 -6.11
C VAL A 34 -11.16 0.16 -6.67
N ALA A 35 -11.36 1.36 -7.22
CA ALA A 35 -12.69 1.77 -7.69
C ALA A 35 -13.13 1.04 -8.96
N PHE A 36 -12.23 0.61 -9.84
CA PHE A 36 -12.60 -0.18 -11.02
C PHE A 36 -12.71 -1.68 -10.77
N THR A 37 -12.12 -2.19 -9.68
CA THR A 37 -12.17 -3.64 -9.35
C THR A 37 -13.34 -4.00 -8.42
N VAL A 38 -13.95 -3.01 -7.74
CA VAL A 38 -15.13 -3.21 -6.87
C VAL A 38 -16.48 -3.40 -7.60
N PRO A 39 -16.76 -2.80 -8.77
CA PRO A 39 -18.06 -2.95 -9.45
C PRO A 39 -18.46 -4.42 -9.74
N PRO A 40 -17.55 -5.32 -10.17
CA PRO A 40 -17.86 -6.75 -10.31
C PRO A 40 -18.27 -7.46 -9.00
N LEU A 41 -17.79 -6.99 -7.84
CA LEU A 41 -18.10 -7.56 -6.51
C LEU A 41 -19.53 -7.24 -6.03
N LEU A 42 -20.14 -6.18 -6.57
CA LEU A 42 -21.46 -5.71 -6.18
C LEU A 42 -22.57 -6.27 -7.09
N ASP A 43 -22.26 -6.44 -8.38
CA ASP A 43 -23.20 -7.02 -9.36
C ASP A 43 -23.30 -8.55 -9.24
N THR A 44 -22.16 -9.21 -9.05
CA THR A 44 -22.17 -10.63 -8.68
C THR A 44 -22.45 -10.70 -7.19
N ALA A 45 -23.33 -11.60 -6.75
CA ALA A 45 -23.74 -11.73 -5.36
C ALA A 45 -22.59 -12.14 -4.37
N GLY A 46 -21.32 -11.91 -4.71
CA GLY A 46 -20.14 -12.38 -3.99
C GLY A 46 -20.00 -11.89 -2.55
N LEU A 47 -20.52 -10.71 -2.19
CA LEU A 47 -20.59 -10.27 -0.79
C LEU A 47 -21.76 -10.90 0.00
N ARG A 48 -22.81 -11.34 -0.69
CA ARG A 48 -24.01 -11.94 -0.08
C ARG A 48 -23.94 -13.47 -0.03
N GLU A 49 -23.14 -14.08 -0.90
CA GLU A 49 -22.93 -15.50 -0.97
C GLU A 49 -21.90 -15.94 0.09
N PRO A 50 -22.31 -16.65 1.15
CA PRO A 50 -21.40 -17.05 2.23
C PRO A 50 -20.29 -17.99 1.74
N ALA A 51 -20.52 -18.72 0.63
CA ALA A 51 -19.51 -19.59 0.03
C ALA A 51 -18.32 -18.80 -0.55
N VAL A 52 -18.59 -17.64 -1.17
CA VAL A 52 -17.54 -16.76 -1.71
C VAL A 52 -16.74 -16.14 -0.57
N LEU A 53 -17.41 -15.72 0.50
CA LEU A 53 -16.75 -15.18 1.70
C LEU A 53 -15.85 -16.23 2.38
N ALA A 54 -16.31 -17.47 2.49
CA ALA A 54 -15.51 -18.57 3.05
C ALA A 54 -14.26 -18.85 2.19
N LYS A 55 -14.41 -18.93 0.87
CA LYS A 55 -13.28 -19.08 -0.06
C LYS A 55 -12.30 -17.90 0.04
N ALA A 56 -12.80 -16.67 0.08
CA ALA A 56 -12.00 -15.46 0.22
C ALA A 56 -11.22 -15.46 1.55
N ALA A 57 -11.83 -15.88 2.65
CA ALA A 57 -11.16 -15.99 3.94
C ALA A 57 -10.03 -17.04 3.89
N VAL A 58 -10.28 -18.22 3.30
CA VAL A 58 -9.24 -19.26 3.14
C VAL A 58 -8.09 -18.75 2.28
N LEU A 59 -8.39 -18.09 1.15
CA LEU A 59 -7.37 -17.52 0.26
C LEU A 59 -6.59 -16.38 0.93
N PHE A 60 -7.25 -15.57 1.76
CA PHE A 60 -6.62 -14.54 2.58
C PHE A 60 -5.60 -15.17 3.54
N PHE A 61 -6.03 -16.15 4.33
CA PHE A 61 -5.14 -16.80 5.30
C PHE A 61 -4.02 -17.58 4.61
N ALA A 62 -4.31 -18.28 3.51
CA ALA A 62 -3.29 -18.98 2.73
C ALA A 62 -2.26 -18.00 2.15
N GLY A 63 -2.71 -16.85 1.65
CA GLY A 63 -1.85 -15.80 1.11
C GLY A 63 -0.92 -15.19 2.17
N VAL A 64 -1.46 -14.91 3.35
CA VAL A 64 -0.70 -14.34 4.48
C VAL A 64 0.24 -15.37 5.08
N ALA A 65 -0.25 -16.59 5.35
CA ALA A 65 0.55 -17.67 5.92
C ALA A 65 1.71 -18.07 5.00
N GLY A 66 1.49 -18.16 3.68
CA GLY A 66 2.53 -18.49 2.72
C GLY A 66 3.73 -17.53 2.76
N LYS A 67 3.48 -16.24 3.01
CA LYS A 67 4.55 -15.23 3.19
C LYS A 67 5.17 -15.28 4.58
N LEU A 68 4.37 -15.53 5.61
CA LEU A 68 4.86 -15.69 6.99
C LEU A 68 5.78 -16.92 7.15
N LEU A 69 5.59 -17.99 6.37
CA LEU A 69 6.44 -19.19 6.42
C LEU A 69 7.90 -18.95 6.01
N ILE A 70 8.19 -17.85 5.31
CA ILE A 70 9.57 -17.46 4.94
C ILE A 70 10.27 -16.74 6.10
N GLY A 71 9.50 -16.12 7.00
CA GLY A 71 9.99 -15.38 8.15
C GLY A 71 10.85 -16.14 9.18
N PRO A 72 10.74 -17.47 9.41
CA PRO A 72 11.48 -18.13 10.51
C PRO A 72 13.00 -18.07 10.33
N PHE A 73 13.49 -17.79 9.12
CA PHE A 73 14.91 -17.54 8.87
C PHE A 73 15.42 -16.19 9.40
N MET A 74 14.52 -15.26 9.78
CA MET A 74 14.84 -13.96 10.39
C MET A 74 14.03 -13.79 11.69
N ALA A 75 14.46 -14.47 12.76
CA ALA A 75 13.71 -14.60 14.01
C ALA A 75 13.33 -13.26 14.68
N ASP A 76 14.21 -12.26 14.66
CA ASP A 76 13.99 -10.99 15.38
C ASP A 76 13.06 -10.01 14.63
N SER A 77 12.82 -10.25 13.34
CA SER A 77 12.00 -9.37 12.49
C SER A 77 10.91 -10.12 11.74
N PHE A 78 10.59 -11.34 12.18
CA PHE A 78 9.66 -12.26 11.53
C PHE A 78 8.35 -11.58 11.09
N TRP A 79 7.70 -10.92 12.05
CA TRP A 79 6.40 -10.28 11.82
C TRP A 79 6.50 -9.06 10.91
N LEU A 80 7.58 -8.29 11.04
CA LEU A 80 7.79 -7.08 10.26
C LEU A 80 8.10 -7.40 8.80
N VAL A 81 9.01 -8.35 8.57
CA VAL A 81 9.40 -8.81 7.22
C VAL A 81 8.23 -9.54 6.56
N GLY A 82 7.57 -10.44 7.29
CA GLY A 82 6.41 -11.18 6.79
C GLY A 82 5.25 -10.27 6.39
N LEU A 83 4.87 -9.30 7.22
CA LEU A 83 3.82 -8.34 6.89
C LEU A 83 4.25 -7.35 5.80
N GLY A 84 5.51 -6.90 5.81
CA GLY A 84 6.05 -6.04 4.75
C GLY A 84 6.02 -6.70 3.37
N MET A 85 6.16 -8.02 3.31
CA MET A 85 6.11 -8.80 2.06
C MET A 85 4.68 -9.18 1.61
N ASN A 86 3.64 -8.83 2.38
CA ASN A 86 2.25 -9.14 2.04
C ASN A 86 1.61 -8.14 1.07
N GLY A 87 2.24 -6.98 0.84
CA GLY A 87 1.77 -6.00 -0.14
C GLY A 87 1.62 -6.64 -1.52
N ARG A 88 0.38 -6.72 -2.02
CA ARG A 88 0.09 -7.26 -3.36
C ARG A 88 -0.24 -6.11 -4.30
N GLY A 89 0.56 -6.00 -5.37
CA GLY A 89 0.34 -5.01 -6.41
C GLY A 89 -0.79 -5.39 -7.37
N GLU A 90 -1.09 -4.44 -8.25
CA GLU A 90 -2.09 -4.53 -9.32
C GLU A 90 -1.95 -5.77 -10.22
N PHE A 91 -0.73 -6.27 -10.36
CA PHE A 91 -0.42 -7.45 -11.15
C PHE A 91 -1.25 -8.67 -10.75
N SER A 92 -1.64 -8.75 -9.47
CA SER A 92 -2.50 -9.85 -8.98
C SER A 92 -3.92 -9.77 -9.56
N PHE A 93 -4.44 -8.57 -9.78
CA PHE A 93 -5.77 -8.38 -10.39
C PHE A 93 -5.72 -8.68 -11.89
N LEU A 94 -4.64 -8.27 -12.58
CA LEU A 94 -4.44 -8.58 -13.99
C LEU A 94 -4.35 -10.09 -14.26
N ILE A 95 -3.62 -10.84 -13.43
CA ILE A 95 -3.55 -12.29 -13.56
C ILE A 95 -4.93 -12.94 -13.36
N ASN A 96 -5.71 -12.44 -12.41
CA ASN A 96 -7.04 -12.97 -12.13
C ASN A 96 -8.03 -12.67 -13.27
N ASP A 97 -7.89 -11.50 -13.90
CA ASP A 97 -8.67 -11.11 -15.09
C ASP A 97 -8.32 -12.00 -16.29
N GLU A 98 -7.02 -12.22 -16.55
CA GLU A 98 -6.57 -13.12 -17.62
C GLU A 98 -7.04 -14.56 -17.36
N ALA A 99 -6.92 -15.06 -16.12
CA ALA A 99 -7.38 -16.40 -15.77
C ALA A 99 -8.90 -16.56 -15.94
N HIS A 100 -9.67 -15.49 -15.72
CA HIS A 100 -11.11 -15.50 -15.97
C HIS A 100 -11.44 -15.43 -17.47
N ALA A 101 -10.69 -14.63 -18.23
CA ALA A 101 -10.82 -14.54 -19.69
C ALA A 101 -10.50 -15.87 -20.39
N GLU A 102 -9.50 -16.61 -19.89
CA GLU A 102 -9.18 -17.97 -20.35
C GLU A 102 -10.17 -19.04 -19.85
N GLY A 103 -11.13 -18.68 -18.99
CA GLY A 103 -12.13 -19.59 -18.42
C GLY A 103 -11.58 -20.57 -17.39
N LEU A 104 -10.40 -20.30 -16.81
CA LEU A 104 -9.78 -21.12 -15.77
C LEU A 104 -10.45 -20.95 -14.41
N THR A 105 -11.05 -19.79 -14.15
CA THR A 105 -11.70 -19.47 -12.88
C THR A 105 -13.20 -19.20 -13.06
N SER A 106 -14.01 -19.85 -12.22
CA SER A 106 -15.43 -19.55 -12.15
C SER A 106 -15.68 -18.12 -11.65
N GLU A 107 -16.84 -17.55 -11.99
CA GLU A 107 -17.24 -16.21 -11.55
C GLU A 107 -17.19 -16.05 -10.02
N GLN A 108 -17.49 -17.12 -9.29
CA GLN A 108 -17.38 -17.16 -7.82
C GLN A 108 -15.94 -17.12 -7.32
N ASP A 109 -15.02 -17.79 -8.01
CA ASP A 109 -13.60 -17.82 -7.61
C ASP A 109 -12.92 -16.49 -7.96
N PHE A 110 -13.28 -15.90 -9.09
CA PHE A 110 -12.84 -14.56 -9.48
C PHE A 110 -13.19 -13.52 -8.40
N ALA A 111 -14.46 -13.52 -7.95
CA ALA A 111 -14.92 -12.64 -6.88
C ALA A 111 -14.21 -12.93 -5.54
N ALA A 112 -14.00 -14.20 -5.19
CA ALA A 112 -13.32 -14.60 -3.96
C ALA A 112 -11.85 -14.13 -3.92
N VAL A 113 -11.13 -14.23 -5.05
CA VAL A 113 -9.73 -13.78 -5.17
C VAL A 113 -9.64 -12.26 -5.02
N ILE A 114 -10.49 -11.51 -5.72
CA ILE A 114 -10.52 -10.05 -5.60
C ILE A 114 -10.81 -9.63 -4.16
N LEU A 115 -11.80 -10.25 -3.53
CA LEU A 115 -12.17 -9.94 -2.15
C LEU A 115 -11.02 -10.22 -1.18
N ALA A 116 -10.34 -11.37 -1.34
CA ALA A 116 -9.17 -11.71 -0.54
C ALA A 116 -8.02 -10.70 -0.73
N LEU A 117 -7.71 -10.31 -1.97
CA LEU A 117 -6.68 -9.32 -2.29
C LEU A 117 -6.99 -7.95 -1.70
N LEU A 118 -8.25 -7.53 -1.77
CA LEU A 118 -8.71 -6.26 -1.21
C LEU A 118 -8.58 -6.26 0.32
N PHE A 119 -8.96 -7.33 0.99
CA PHE A 119 -8.77 -7.47 2.45
C PHE A 119 -7.29 -7.49 2.83
N ILE A 120 -6.42 -8.20 2.10
CA ILE A 120 -4.96 -8.19 2.36
C ILE A 120 -4.43 -6.77 2.25
N ASN A 121 -4.71 -6.07 1.15
CA ASN A 121 -4.16 -4.73 0.92
C ASN A 121 -4.73 -3.68 1.88
N LEU A 122 -5.98 -3.83 2.32
CA LEU A 122 -6.57 -2.96 3.32
C LEU A 122 -6.00 -3.23 4.72
N LEU A 123 -5.81 -4.49 5.12
CA LEU A 123 -5.36 -4.87 6.47
C LEU A 123 -3.85 -4.76 6.66
N THR A 124 -3.05 -4.93 5.61
CA THR A 124 -1.58 -4.87 5.66
C THR A 124 -1.05 -3.58 6.30
N PRO A 125 -1.46 -2.34 5.90
CA PRO A 125 -0.94 -1.12 6.53
C PRO A 125 -1.29 -1.00 8.01
N PHE A 126 -2.49 -1.43 8.42
CA PHE A 126 -2.88 -1.43 9.84
C PHE A 126 -2.08 -2.46 10.65
N ALA A 127 -1.93 -3.67 10.11
CA ALA A 127 -1.14 -4.73 10.74
C ALA A 127 0.34 -4.32 10.85
N PHE A 128 0.87 -3.68 9.81
CA PHE A 128 2.24 -3.17 9.79
C PHE A 128 2.46 -2.07 10.84
N ARG A 129 1.54 -1.09 10.93
CA ARG A 129 1.58 -0.05 11.98
C ARG A 129 1.52 -0.65 13.39
N TRP A 130 0.69 -1.68 13.59
CA TRP A 130 0.55 -2.36 14.88
C TRP A 130 1.79 -3.17 15.28
N VAL A 131 2.46 -3.80 14.32
CA VAL A 131 3.71 -4.54 14.61
C VAL A 131 4.88 -3.59 14.84
N LEU A 132 4.96 -2.48 14.09
CA LEU A 132 5.97 -1.45 14.29
C LEU A 132 5.89 -0.80 15.67
N SER A 133 4.69 -0.43 16.13
CA SER A 133 4.49 0.18 17.44
C SER A 133 4.90 -0.73 18.61
N ARG A 134 4.99 -2.05 18.37
CA ARG A 134 5.45 -3.03 19.35
C ARG A 134 6.94 -3.35 19.26
N THR A 135 7.56 -3.19 18.09
CA THR A 135 8.94 -3.65 17.84
C THR A 135 9.96 -2.52 17.98
N THR A 136 9.58 -1.27 17.69
CA THR A 136 10.51 -0.14 17.78
C THR A 136 9.80 1.12 18.30
N PRO A 137 9.89 1.46 19.60
CA PRO A 137 9.41 2.75 20.10
C PRO A 137 10.15 3.95 19.49
N ALA A 138 11.31 3.74 18.84
CA ALA A 138 12.07 4.78 18.15
C ALA A 138 11.67 5.01 16.67
N ALA A 139 11.19 3.98 15.94
CA ALA A 139 10.77 4.13 14.54
C ALA A 139 9.31 4.61 14.41
N ALA A 140 8.53 4.51 15.49
CA ALA A 140 7.21 5.13 15.57
C ALA A 140 7.28 6.67 15.55
N ASN A 141 8.35 7.27 16.12
CA ASN A 141 8.57 8.71 16.09
C ASN A 141 8.92 9.23 14.68
N GLU A 142 9.67 8.49 13.87
CA GLU A 142 10.04 8.91 12.52
C GLU A 142 8.83 8.93 11.56
N MET A 143 7.87 8.00 11.72
CA MET A 143 6.63 8.00 10.92
C MET A 143 5.59 9.02 11.41
N GLU A 144 5.59 9.37 12.71
CA GLU A 144 4.77 10.48 13.22
C GLU A 144 5.35 11.84 12.79
N GLU A 145 6.67 11.99 12.72
CA GLU A 145 7.32 13.15 12.10
C GLU A 145 6.99 13.25 10.60
N ASP A 146 6.98 12.14 9.85
CA ASP A 146 6.56 12.15 8.44
C ASP A 146 5.05 12.43 8.25
N GLU A 147 4.17 11.99 9.17
CA GLU A 147 2.73 12.30 9.16
C GLU A 147 2.43 13.76 9.54
N ASP A 148 3.19 14.34 10.48
CA ASP A 148 3.04 15.74 10.91
C ASP A 148 3.75 16.73 9.98
N ASP A 149 4.86 16.37 9.32
CA ASP A 149 5.47 17.18 8.26
C ASP A 149 4.60 17.19 6.99
N ALA A 150 3.91 16.08 6.68
CA ALA A 150 2.91 16.04 5.61
C ALA A 150 1.65 16.87 5.91
N LYS A 151 1.32 17.11 7.18
CA LYS A 151 0.19 17.98 7.62
C LYS A 151 0.63 19.42 7.91
N GLY A 152 1.89 19.67 8.21
CA GLY A 152 2.47 20.98 8.52
C GLY A 152 2.88 21.81 7.30
N ALA A 153 3.00 21.19 6.12
CA ALA A 153 3.42 21.86 4.89
C ALA A 153 2.34 22.73 4.20
N VAL A 154 1.19 22.98 4.84
CA VAL A 154 0.17 23.91 4.34
C VAL A 154 -0.10 25.01 5.37
N LYS A 155 0.73 26.05 5.36
CA LYS A 155 0.36 27.39 5.84
C LYS A 155 0.68 28.42 4.76
N PRO A 156 -0.31 29.19 4.27
CA PRO A 156 -0.12 30.11 3.15
C PRO A 156 0.40 31.43 3.68
N ASP A 157 1.72 31.57 3.84
CA ASP A 157 2.28 32.87 4.19
C ASP A 157 2.58 33.67 2.92
N GLY A 158 1.58 34.48 2.57
CA GLY A 158 1.74 35.91 2.36
C GLY A 158 2.77 36.35 1.31
N VAL A 159 2.26 36.74 0.15
CA VAL A 159 2.94 37.66 -0.75
C VAL A 159 3.23 38.97 -0.01
N GLU A 160 4.51 39.27 0.25
CA GLU A 160 5.01 40.64 0.31
C GLU A 160 6.27 40.75 -0.54
N VAL A 161 6.08 41.17 -1.79
CA VAL A 161 7.17 41.65 -2.64
C VAL A 161 7.47 43.09 -2.22
N THR A 162 8.43 43.27 -1.32
CA THR A 162 9.08 44.57 -1.14
C THR A 162 10.19 44.70 -2.19
N VAL A 163 9.85 45.35 -3.31
CA VAL A 163 10.87 45.84 -4.26
C VAL A 163 11.55 47.03 -3.60
N ALA A 164 12.77 46.81 -3.12
CA ALA A 164 13.64 47.88 -2.64
C ALA A 164 14.03 48.79 -3.82
N ALA A 165 13.69 50.07 -3.68
CA ALA A 165 14.25 51.13 -4.49
C ALA A 165 15.75 51.25 -4.23
N SER A 166 16.55 51.30 -5.30
CA SER A 166 17.78 52.07 -5.35
C SER A 166 18.14 52.42 -6.79
#